data_AF-A0A958FKC2-F1
#
_entry.id   AF-A0A958FKC2-F1
#
_cell.length_a   1.000
_cell.length_b   1.000
_cell.length_c   1.000
_cell.angle_alpha   90.00
_cell.angle_beta   90.00
_cell.angle_gamma   90.00
#
_symmetry.space_group_name_H-M   'P 1'
#
loop_
_entity.id
_entity.type
_entity.pdbx_description
1 polymer ?
#
loop_
_entity_poly.entity_id
_entity_poly.type
_entity_poly.pdbx_seq_one_letter_code
_entity_poly.pdbx_strand_id
1 'polypeptide(L)'
;MKKDKTKKPEWAPEADNDAFAGRIISGRGGEGADHPEGSASLHPKVRRKTLGSEAYVAGILNGDRAVLGRAITLIESNAEAHIIQAQEVLRAVLPHSGGTIRVGITGVPGAGKSTLIEALGMHLLELGHRVAVLAVDPSSSISGGSILGDKTRMEKLSRHPGSFIRPSPSGGALGGVARKTRETMLLCEAAGFDVILVETVGVGQSEIAVRSMVDFFLLLQITGGGDELQGIKKGVMELADAVVVNKADGENRAPAESARQDFAMA
;
A
#
# COMPACT_ATOMS: atom_id res chain seq x y z
N MET A 1 45.24 -32.41 5.96
CA MET A 1 43.85 -32.83 5.69
C MET A 1 42.88 -31.97 6.50
N LYS A 2 42.15 -31.05 5.87
CA LYS A 2 41.11 -30.24 6.56
C LYS A 2 39.85 -31.09 6.67
N LYS A 3 39.36 -31.34 7.89
CA LYS A 3 38.08 -32.04 8.12
C LYS A 3 36.94 -31.18 7.57
N ASP A 4 36.17 -31.74 6.65
CA ASP A 4 34.99 -31.11 6.08
C ASP A 4 33.91 -31.01 7.18
N LYS A 5 33.46 -29.79 7.49
CA LYS A 5 32.57 -29.47 8.61
C LYS A 5 31.18 -29.06 8.10
N THR A 6 30.67 -29.82 7.14
CA THR A 6 29.33 -29.63 6.55
C THR A 6 28.31 -30.58 7.21
N LYS A 7 27.18 -30.06 7.67
CA LYS A 7 26.04 -30.82 8.19
C LYS A 7 24.80 -30.62 7.31
N LYS A 8 23.87 -31.58 7.28
CA LYS A 8 22.54 -31.38 6.66
C LYS A 8 21.64 -30.56 7.60
N PRO A 9 20.72 -29.73 7.07
CA PRO A 9 19.72 -29.04 7.90
C PRO A 9 18.79 -30.02 8.61
N GLU A 10 18.31 -29.65 9.79
CA GLU A 10 17.44 -30.51 10.63
C GLU A 10 16.09 -30.84 10.00
N TRP A 11 15.65 -30.05 9.02
CA TRP A 11 14.41 -30.27 8.27
C TRP A 11 14.59 -31.17 7.03
N ALA A 12 15.81 -31.65 6.75
CA ALA A 12 16.05 -32.54 5.63
C ALA A 12 15.41 -33.93 5.86
N PRO A 13 14.73 -34.52 4.87
CA PRO A 13 14.15 -35.85 5.01
C PRO A 13 15.22 -36.92 5.29
N GLU A 14 14.90 -37.92 6.13
CA GLU A 14 15.84 -38.96 6.57
C GLU A 14 16.29 -39.90 5.44
N ALA A 15 15.51 -40.02 4.37
CA ALA A 15 15.84 -40.85 3.22
C ALA A 15 17.00 -40.21 2.42
N ASP A 16 18.12 -40.92 2.32
CA ASP A 16 19.32 -40.46 1.63
C ASP A 16 19.10 -40.45 0.12
N ASN A 17 18.58 -39.33 -0.38
CA ASN A 17 18.39 -39.08 -1.81
C ASN A 17 19.16 -37.81 -2.19
N ASP A 18 20.02 -37.90 -3.20
CA ASP A 18 20.90 -36.82 -3.68
C ASP A 18 20.15 -35.62 -4.29
N ALA A 19 18.81 -35.62 -4.24
CA ALA A 19 17.94 -34.54 -4.68
C ALA A 19 18.03 -33.26 -3.82
N PHE A 20 18.70 -33.29 -2.66
CA PHE A 20 18.82 -32.12 -1.77
C PHE A 20 20.30 -31.70 -1.59
N ALA A 21 20.71 -30.67 -2.32
CA ALA A 21 22.09 -30.17 -2.36
C ALA A 21 22.47 -29.18 -1.22
N GLY A 22 21.57 -28.86 -0.29
CA GLY A 22 21.80 -27.87 0.77
C GLY A 22 22.69 -28.40 1.90
N ARG A 23 23.80 -27.71 2.22
CA ARG A 23 24.69 -28.03 3.35
C ARG A 23 24.88 -26.83 4.28
N ILE A 24 24.83 -27.07 5.58
CA ILE A 24 25.16 -26.11 6.64
C ILE A 24 26.65 -26.22 6.93
N ILE A 25 27.40 -25.14 6.73
CA ILE A 25 28.81 -25.08 7.08
C ILE A 25 28.91 -24.48 8.48
N SER A 26 29.56 -25.17 9.42
CA SER A 26 29.77 -24.61 10.75
C SER A 26 30.83 -23.51 10.68
N GLY A 27 30.52 -22.34 11.26
CA GLY A 27 31.43 -21.21 11.33
C GLY A 27 32.75 -21.61 11.99
N ARG A 28 33.89 -21.17 11.43
CA ARG A 28 35.19 -21.35 12.09
C ARG A 28 35.22 -20.48 13.35
N GLY A 29 34.97 -21.08 14.50
CA GLY A 29 35.35 -20.51 15.78
C GLY A 29 36.87 -20.40 15.82
N GLY A 30 37.39 -19.17 15.89
CA GLY A 30 38.76 -18.94 16.33
C GLY A 30 38.87 -19.30 17.81
N GLU A 31 39.82 -20.16 18.14
CA GLU A 31 40.25 -20.35 19.53
C GLU A 31 40.97 -19.07 19.98
N GLY A 32 40.49 -18.48 21.08
CA GLY A 32 41.08 -17.30 21.72
C GLY A 32 40.70 -15.97 21.07
N ALA A 33 39.62 -15.35 21.55
CA ALA A 33 39.34 -13.96 21.26
C ALA A 33 38.85 -13.27 22.53
N ASP A 34 39.76 -12.55 23.20
CA ASP A 34 39.39 -11.28 23.81
C ASP A 34 38.55 -10.53 22.79
N HIS A 35 37.30 -10.22 23.12
CA HIS A 35 36.43 -9.46 22.22
C HIS A 35 36.99 -8.05 22.07
N PRO A 36 37.55 -7.63 20.91
CA PRO A 36 37.63 -6.22 20.62
C PRO A 36 36.22 -5.79 20.21
N GLU A 37 35.76 -4.69 20.80
CA GLU A 37 34.57 -3.99 20.33
C GLU A 37 34.64 -3.77 18.81
N GLY A 38 33.55 -4.12 18.10
CA GLY A 38 33.30 -3.68 16.73
C GLY A 38 33.68 -4.66 15.62
N SER A 39 32.84 -5.67 15.36
CA SER A 39 32.81 -6.28 14.01
C SER A 39 31.92 -5.43 13.10
N ALA A 40 32.56 -4.53 12.35
CA ALA A 40 31.89 -3.76 11.32
C ALA A 40 31.38 -4.69 10.20
N SER A 41 30.12 -4.52 9.81
CA SER A 41 29.51 -5.21 8.67
C SER A 41 30.40 -5.07 7.42
N LEU A 42 30.80 -6.20 6.83
CA LEU A 42 31.63 -6.30 5.62
C LEU A 42 30.88 -5.91 4.33
N HIS A 43 29.59 -5.58 4.42
CA HIS A 43 28.87 -4.95 3.32
C HIS A 43 29.12 -3.45 3.40
N PRO A 44 29.71 -2.80 2.38
CA PRO A 44 29.74 -1.35 2.36
C PRO A 44 28.29 -0.86 2.48
N LYS A 45 27.95 -0.31 3.66
CA LYS A 45 26.69 0.41 3.83
C LYS A 45 26.79 1.58 2.88
N VAL A 46 26.17 1.45 1.70
CA VAL A 46 26.01 2.57 0.78
C VAL A 46 25.32 3.65 1.59
N ARG A 47 26.08 4.64 2.04
CA ARG A 47 25.55 5.82 2.72
C ARG A 47 24.73 6.55 1.67
N ARG A 48 23.42 6.22 1.61
CA ARG A 48 22.47 6.97 0.80
C ARG A 48 22.60 8.44 1.21
N LYS A 49 22.92 9.31 0.24
CA LYS A 49 22.94 10.76 0.47
C LYS A 49 21.61 11.17 1.09
N THR A 50 21.68 11.77 2.27
CA THR A 50 20.57 12.50 2.88
C THR A 50 20.19 13.63 1.93
N LEU A 51 18.92 13.69 1.55
CA LEU A 51 18.39 14.78 0.74
C LEU A 51 17.97 15.91 1.68
N GLY A 52 18.31 17.14 1.32
CA GLY A 52 17.73 18.33 1.93
C GLY A 52 16.28 18.53 1.47
N SER A 53 15.54 19.39 2.17
CA SER A 53 14.13 19.68 1.88
C SER A 53 13.92 20.19 0.45
N GLU A 54 14.79 21.08 -0.04
CA GLU A 54 14.74 21.59 -1.42
C GLU A 54 14.89 20.48 -2.48
N ALA A 55 15.77 19.51 -2.23
CA ALA A 55 15.99 18.40 -3.16
C ALA A 55 14.79 17.44 -3.20
N TYR A 56 14.09 17.27 -2.07
CA TYR A 56 12.81 16.56 -2.06
C TYR A 56 11.77 17.31 -2.90
N VAL A 57 11.60 18.61 -2.66
CA VAL A 57 10.63 19.45 -3.38
C VAL A 57 10.89 19.40 -4.88
N ALA A 58 12.12 19.66 -5.32
CA ALA A 58 12.48 19.63 -6.73
C ALA A 58 12.25 18.26 -7.37
N GLY A 59 12.61 17.16 -6.68
CA GLY A 59 12.36 15.82 -7.19
C GLY A 59 10.88 15.48 -7.29
N ILE A 60 10.06 15.87 -6.30
CA ILE A 60 8.61 15.69 -6.32
C ILE A 60 8.01 16.44 -7.51
N LEU A 61 8.30 17.74 -7.65
CA LEU A 61 7.73 18.57 -8.73
C LEU A 61 8.17 18.12 -10.13
N ASN A 62 9.34 17.49 -10.25
CA ASN A 62 9.82 16.87 -11.49
C ASN A 62 9.23 15.47 -11.75
N GLY A 63 8.36 14.96 -10.86
CA GLY A 63 7.75 13.64 -10.99
C GLY A 63 8.70 12.47 -10.72
N ASP A 64 9.82 12.68 -10.02
CA ASP A 64 10.77 11.62 -9.67
C ASP A 64 10.13 10.65 -8.65
N ARG A 65 9.77 9.47 -9.15
CA ARG A 65 9.11 8.41 -8.38
C ARG A 65 9.96 7.90 -7.21
N ALA A 66 11.29 7.90 -7.35
CA ALA A 66 12.19 7.47 -6.28
C ALA A 66 12.24 8.52 -5.17
N VAL A 67 12.28 9.80 -5.53
CA VAL A 67 12.20 10.90 -4.55
C VAL A 67 10.83 10.93 -3.89
N LEU A 68 9.74 10.75 -4.63
CA LEU A 68 8.38 10.64 -4.08
C LEU A 68 8.28 9.52 -3.04
N GLY A 69 8.75 8.31 -3.35
CA GLY A 69 8.75 7.20 -2.39
C GLY A 69 9.57 7.48 -1.12
N ARG A 70 10.69 8.20 -1.26
CA ARG A 70 11.51 8.64 -0.11
C ARG A 70 10.83 9.73 0.71
N ALA A 71 10.15 10.68 0.06
CA ALA A 71 9.36 11.71 0.74
C ALA A 71 8.20 11.08 1.51
N ILE A 72 7.55 10.06 0.94
CA ILE A 72 6.53 9.28 1.66
C ILE A 72 7.13 8.55 2.87
N THR A 73 8.33 7.98 2.72
CA THR A 73 9.04 7.38 3.87
C THR A 73 9.38 8.42 4.94
N LEU A 74 9.65 9.66 4.55
CA LEU A 74 9.93 10.78 5.45
C LEU A 74 8.69 11.16 6.29
N ILE A 75 7.52 11.32 5.66
CA ILE A 75 6.25 11.62 6.36
C ILE A 75 5.79 10.47 7.28
N GLU A 76 6.13 9.23 6.93
CA GLU A 76 5.74 8.06 7.72
C GLU A 76 6.64 7.85 8.95
N SER A 77 7.80 8.50 8.98
CA SER A 77 8.77 8.37 10.07
C SER A 77 8.31 9.06 11.35
N ASN A 78 8.62 8.45 12.49
CA ASN A 78 8.35 9.01 13.83
C ASN A 78 9.57 9.75 14.43
N ALA A 79 10.66 9.92 13.67
CA ALA A 79 11.84 10.65 14.15
C ALA A 79 11.60 12.17 14.09
N GLU A 80 11.90 12.89 15.17
CA GLU A 80 11.65 14.34 15.27
C GLU A 80 12.26 15.14 14.11
N ALA A 81 13.51 14.85 13.75
CA ALA A 81 14.19 15.50 12.62
C ALA A 81 13.46 15.26 11.28
N HIS A 82 12.89 14.06 11.08
CA HIS A 82 12.12 13.75 9.88
C HIS A 82 10.76 14.44 9.88
N ILE A 83 10.11 14.57 11.04
CA ILE A 83 8.83 15.27 11.17
C ILE A 83 9.00 16.74 10.78
N ILE A 84 10.03 17.42 11.31
CA ILE A 84 10.34 18.82 10.95
C ILE A 84 10.59 18.94 9.45
N GLN A 85 11.46 18.09 8.90
CA GLN A 85 11.78 18.11 7.48
C GLN A 85 10.56 17.81 6.58
N ALA A 86 9.72 16.84 6.97
CA ALA A 86 8.49 16.51 6.28
C ALA A 86 7.55 17.71 6.20
N GLN A 87 7.38 18.47 7.30
CA GLN A 87 6.54 19.65 7.31
C GLN A 87 7.07 20.77 6.40
N GLU A 88 8.40 20.95 6.33
CA GLU A 88 9.01 21.88 5.36
C GLU A 88 8.69 21.49 3.92
N VAL A 89 8.89 20.21 3.58
CA VAL A 89 8.59 19.69 2.23
C VAL A 89 7.11 19.84 1.90
N LEU A 90 6.21 19.43 2.81
CA LEU A 90 4.76 19.51 2.60
C LEU A 90 4.30 20.97 2.38
N ARG A 91 4.80 21.93 3.17
CA ARG A 91 4.49 23.36 2.99
C ARG A 91 4.95 23.88 1.64
N ALA A 92 6.14 23.47 1.19
CA ALA A 92 6.70 23.94 -0.08
C ALA A 92 5.97 23.37 -1.30
N VAL A 93 5.45 22.13 -1.22
CA VAL A 93 4.71 21.53 -2.34
C VAL A 93 3.20 21.86 -2.35
N LEU A 94 2.65 22.36 -1.24
CA LEU A 94 1.24 22.68 -1.08
C LEU A 94 0.66 23.55 -2.24
N PRO A 95 1.35 24.58 -2.76
CA PRO A 95 0.85 25.39 -3.89
C PRO A 95 0.69 24.61 -5.20
N HIS A 96 1.27 23.42 -5.31
CA HIS A 96 1.24 22.56 -6.49
C HIS A 96 0.25 21.38 -6.34
N SER A 97 -0.65 21.46 -5.36
CA SER A 97 -1.64 20.41 -5.05
C SER A 97 -3.08 20.89 -5.30
N GLY A 98 -4.06 19.99 -5.24
CA GLY A 98 -5.50 20.29 -5.31
C GLY A 98 -6.16 20.21 -6.70
N GLY A 99 -5.39 20.01 -7.78
CA GLY A 99 -5.89 19.84 -9.15
C GLY A 99 -6.25 18.40 -9.53
N THR A 100 -6.64 17.58 -8.55
CA THR A 100 -6.67 16.10 -8.67
C THR A 100 -8.01 15.55 -8.23
N ILE A 101 -8.52 14.53 -8.93
CA ILE A 101 -9.74 13.82 -8.55
C ILE A 101 -9.38 12.71 -7.57
N ARG A 102 -9.96 12.74 -6.37
CA ARG A 102 -9.74 11.75 -5.32
C ARG A 102 -10.97 10.84 -5.19
N VAL A 103 -10.79 9.54 -5.43
CA VAL A 103 -11.86 8.54 -5.35
C VAL A 103 -11.55 7.54 -4.25
N GLY A 104 -12.38 7.49 -3.22
CA GLY A 104 -12.34 6.43 -2.21
C GLY A 104 -13.11 5.21 -2.68
N ILE A 105 -12.57 4.01 -2.46
CA ILE A 105 -13.18 2.74 -2.87
C ILE A 105 -13.19 1.82 -1.65
N THR A 106 -14.40 1.42 -1.24
CA THR A 106 -14.62 0.49 -0.13
C THR A 106 -15.51 -0.68 -0.57
N GLY A 107 -15.62 -1.70 0.28
CA GLY A 107 -16.39 -2.91 0.00
C GLY A 107 -15.84 -4.10 0.77
N VAL A 108 -16.67 -5.12 0.95
CA VAL A 108 -16.32 -6.32 1.73
C VAL A 108 -15.09 -7.04 1.15
N PRO A 109 -14.34 -7.80 1.98
CA PRO A 109 -13.33 -8.73 1.48
C PRO A 109 -13.93 -9.63 0.38
N GLY A 110 -13.21 -9.83 -0.72
CA GLY A 110 -13.70 -10.64 -1.84
C GLY A 110 -14.70 -9.95 -2.78
N ALA A 111 -15.10 -8.69 -2.52
CA ALA A 111 -15.94 -7.90 -3.44
C ALA A 111 -15.28 -7.60 -4.79
N GLY A 112 -13.97 -7.82 -4.93
CA GLY A 112 -13.22 -7.56 -6.16
C GLY A 112 -12.63 -6.15 -6.27
N LYS A 113 -12.42 -5.45 -5.15
CA LYS A 113 -11.87 -4.08 -5.10
C LYS A 113 -10.55 -3.94 -5.86
N SER A 114 -9.53 -4.74 -5.53
CA SER A 114 -8.22 -4.63 -6.18
C SER A 114 -8.29 -4.92 -7.69
N THR A 115 -9.17 -5.83 -8.13
CA THR A 115 -9.42 -6.09 -9.56
C THR A 115 -10.09 -4.90 -10.24
N LEU A 116 -11.08 -4.29 -9.60
CA LEU A 116 -11.72 -3.07 -10.10
C LEU A 116 -10.72 -1.91 -10.19
N ILE A 117 -9.90 -1.70 -9.15
CA ILE A 117 -8.89 -0.65 -9.11
C ILE A 117 -7.84 -0.85 -10.20
N GLU A 118 -7.37 -2.09 -10.43
CA GLU A 118 -6.46 -2.38 -11.52
C GLU A 118 -7.08 -2.06 -12.88
N ALA A 119 -8.30 -2.54 -13.14
CA ALA A 119 -8.99 -2.31 -14.41
C ALA A 119 -9.28 -0.82 -14.66
N LEU A 120 -9.81 -0.12 -13.65
CA LEU A 120 -10.08 1.32 -13.70
C LEU A 120 -8.79 2.13 -13.87
N GLY A 121 -7.76 1.80 -13.09
CA GLY A 121 -6.46 2.46 -13.17
C GLY A 121 -5.82 2.31 -14.55
N MET A 122 -5.83 1.10 -15.12
CA MET A 122 -5.32 0.87 -16.48
C MET A 122 -6.13 1.65 -17.53
N HIS A 123 -7.46 1.68 -17.42
CA HIS A 123 -8.31 2.45 -18.32
C HIS A 123 -8.02 3.97 -18.26
N LEU A 124 -7.86 4.52 -17.05
CA LEU A 124 -7.49 5.92 -16.87
C LEU A 124 -6.12 6.25 -17.47
N LEU A 125 -5.15 5.35 -17.34
CA LEU A 125 -3.83 5.50 -17.96
C LEU A 125 -3.93 5.50 -19.49
N GLU A 126 -4.79 4.67 -20.09
CA GLU A 126 -5.06 4.66 -21.54
C GLU A 126 -5.67 5.98 -22.02
N LEU A 127 -6.44 6.65 -21.16
CA LEU A 127 -6.99 7.98 -21.42
C LEU A 127 -5.96 9.12 -21.21
N GLY A 128 -4.73 8.80 -20.79
CA GLY A 128 -3.64 9.76 -20.60
C GLY A 128 -3.50 10.33 -19.20
N HIS A 129 -4.28 9.85 -18.22
CA HIS A 129 -4.14 10.25 -16.83
C HIS A 129 -2.91 9.65 -16.15
N ARG A 130 -2.53 10.22 -15.01
CA ARG A 130 -1.51 9.70 -14.09
C ARG A 130 -2.17 9.31 -12.78
N VAL A 131 -2.16 8.01 -12.49
CA VAL A 131 -2.97 7.42 -11.41
C VAL A 131 -2.11 7.06 -10.20
N ALA A 132 -2.43 7.56 -9.01
CA ALA A 132 -1.90 7.03 -7.76
C ALA A 132 -2.94 6.15 -7.06
N VAL A 133 -2.48 5.06 -6.43
CA VAL A 133 -3.31 4.16 -5.61
C VAL A 133 -2.72 4.11 -4.20
N LEU A 134 -3.53 4.47 -3.21
CA LEU A 134 -3.15 4.51 -1.80
C LEU A 134 -4.07 3.58 -1.01
N ALA A 135 -3.50 2.65 -0.25
CA ALA A 135 -4.29 1.80 0.65
C ALA A 135 -4.38 2.41 2.06
N VAL A 136 -5.52 2.21 2.73
CA VAL A 136 -5.74 2.58 4.13
C VAL A 136 -6.16 1.35 4.91
N ASP A 137 -5.25 0.84 5.73
CA ASP A 137 -5.43 -0.34 6.57
C ASP A 137 -5.01 -0.05 8.02
N PRO A 138 -5.96 0.13 8.97
CA PRO A 138 -5.62 0.32 10.37
C PRO A 138 -5.00 -0.94 11.03
N SER A 139 -5.24 -2.15 10.47
CA SER A 139 -4.68 -3.41 10.96
C SER A 139 -3.19 -3.57 10.65
N SER A 140 -2.66 -2.75 9.73
CA SER A 140 -1.22 -2.66 9.43
C SER A 140 -0.35 -2.33 10.65
N SER A 141 -0.95 -1.83 11.73
CA SER A 141 -0.33 -1.64 13.04
C SER A 141 0.17 -2.95 13.67
N ILE A 142 -0.51 -4.08 13.40
CA ILE A 142 -0.15 -5.41 13.91
C ILE A 142 0.87 -6.09 12.99
N SER A 143 0.75 -5.92 11.68
CA SER A 143 1.62 -6.59 10.70
C SER A 143 2.91 -5.83 10.35
N GLY A 144 3.08 -4.59 10.86
CA GLY A 144 4.25 -3.76 10.57
C GLY A 144 4.25 -3.15 9.16
N GLY A 145 3.10 -3.20 8.46
CA GLY A 145 2.92 -2.73 7.09
C GLY A 145 2.85 -3.85 6.07
N SER A 146 1.80 -3.85 5.25
CA SER A 146 1.67 -4.74 4.10
C SER A 146 2.55 -4.21 2.95
N ILE A 147 3.82 -4.60 2.90
CA ILE A 147 4.70 -4.17 1.78
C ILE A 147 4.32 -4.88 0.46
N LEU A 148 3.80 -6.11 0.54
CA LEU A 148 3.61 -6.99 -0.63
C LEU A 148 2.14 -7.24 -1.01
N GLY A 149 1.20 -7.24 -0.06
CA GLY A 149 -0.14 -7.80 -0.28
C GLY A 149 -1.00 -7.04 -1.30
N ASP A 150 -0.83 -5.72 -1.37
CA ASP A 150 -1.62 -4.87 -2.26
C ASP A 150 -0.96 -4.73 -3.64
N LYS A 151 0.39 -4.79 -3.68
CA LYS A 151 1.16 -4.64 -4.93
C LYS A 151 1.19 -5.90 -5.78
N THR A 152 1.06 -7.09 -5.19
CA THR A 152 0.97 -8.36 -5.93
C THR A 152 -0.42 -8.60 -6.55
N ARG A 153 -1.46 -7.94 -6.03
CA ARG A 153 -2.85 -8.03 -6.55
C ARG A 153 -3.09 -7.16 -7.78
N MET A 154 -2.26 -6.14 -7.98
CA MET A 154 -2.35 -5.17 -9.09
C MET A 154 -1.09 -5.28 -9.97
N GLU A 155 -0.91 -6.42 -10.63
CA GLU A 155 0.30 -6.76 -11.37
C GLU A 155 0.59 -5.82 -12.55
N LYS A 156 -0.43 -5.48 -13.35
CA LYS A 156 -0.28 -4.61 -14.52
C LYS A 156 -0.10 -3.16 -14.08
N LEU A 157 -0.98 -2.69 -13.20
CA LEU A 157 -0.97 -1.31 -12.74
C LEU A 157 0.32 -1.01 -11.97
N SER A 158 0.88 -1.93 -11.20
CA SER A 158 2.12 -1.69 -10.45
C SER A 158 3.38 -1.51 -11.31
N ARG A 159 3.35 -1.94 -12.58
CA ARG A 159 4.46 -1.86 -13.54
C ARG A 159 4.35 -0.66 -14.49
N HIS A 160 3.19 -0.02 -14.57
CA HIS A 160 2.98 1.08 -15.51
C HIS A 160 3.74 2.35 -15.07
N PRO A 161 4.46 3.04 -15.97
CA PRO A 161 5.26 4.22 -15.60
C PRO A 161 4.38 5.42 -15.18
N GLY A 162 3.14 5.48 -15.67
CA GLY A 162 2.17 6.51 -15.31
C GLY A 162 1.45 6.31 -13.97
N SER A 163 1.66 5.18 -13.28
CA SER A 163 0.92 4.86 -12.04
C SER A 163 1.82 4.72 -10.81
N PHE A 164 1.36 5.11 -9.64
CA PHE A 164 2.12 4.95 -8.39
C PHE A 164 1.28 4.26 -7.32
N ILE A 165 1.78 3.16 -6.76
CA ILE A 165 1.05 2.38 -5.75
C ILE A 165 1.80 2.46 -4.41
N ARG A 166 1.11 2.92 -3.37
CA ARG A 166 1.61 2.96 -2.00
C ARG A 166 0.70 2.12 -1.09
N PRO A 167 1.21 1.02 -0.52
CA PRO A 167 0.50 0.29 0.52
C PRO A 167 0.28 1.12 1.77
N SER A 168 -0.62 0.70 2.65
CA SER A 168 -0.96 1.43 3.88
C SER A 168 0.27 1.74 4.73
N PRO A 169 0.38 2.97 5.28
CA PRO A 169 1.41 3.33 6.25
C PRO A 169 1.42 2.35 7.44
N SER A 170 2.61 1.95 7.87
CA SER A 170 2.80 1.11 9.06
C SER A 170 2.64 1.92 10.35
N GLY A 171 2.16 1.26 11.41
CA GLY A 171 2.33 1.70 12.80
C GLY A 171 1.58 3.00 13.15
N GLY A 172 0.37 2.85 13.70
CA GLY A 172 -0.39 3.96 14.27
C GLY A 172 -1.86 3.59 14.46
N ALA A 173 -2.57 4.35 15.32
CA ALA A 173 -4.02 4.33 15.35
C ALA A 173 -4.58 4.85 14.02
N LEU A 174 -5.85 4.55 13.72
CA LEU A 174 -6.53 4.97 12.48
C LEU A 174 -6.32 6.45 12.14
N GLY A 175 -6.35 7.34 13.14
CA GLY A 175 -6.10 8.78 12.94
C GLY A 175 -4.69 9.11 12.43
N GLY A 176 -3.68 8.36 12.88
CA GLY A 176 -2.30 8.51 12.40
C GLY A 176 -2.12 8.00 10.96
N VAL A 177 -2.75 6.87 10.63
CA VAL A 177 -2.77 6.33 9.26
C VAL A 177 -3.46 7.33 8.33
N ALA A 178 -4.64 7.82 8.69
CA ALA A 178 -5.40 8.79 7.90
C ALA A 178 -4.62 10.09 7.66
N ARG A 179 -3.93 10.61 8.68
CA ARG A 179 -3.06 11.79 8.54
C ARG A 179 -1.94 11.55 7.53
N LYS A 180 -1.21 10.44 7.67
CA LYS A 180 -0.11 10.08 6.74
C LYS A 180 -0.63 9.88 5.32
N THR A 181 -1.82 9.29 5.13
CA THR A 181 -2.45 9.16 3.81
C THR A 181 -2.78 10.52 3.21
N ARG A 182 -3.34 11.47 3.97
CA ARG A 182 -3.58 12.85 3.48
C ARG A 182 -2.30 13.55 3.04
N GLU A 183 -1.24 13.44 3.84
CA GLU A 183 0.07 13.99 3.49
C GLU A 183 0.64 13.30 2.24
N THR A 184 0.45 11.99 2.10
CA THR A 184 0.84 11.23 0.90
C THR A 184 0.10 11.70 -0.34
N MET A 185 -1.21 11.93 -0.25
CA MET A 185 -2.01 12.46 -1.36
C MET A 185 -1.42 13.78 -1.84
N LEU A 186 -1.11 14.71 -0.93
CA LEU A 186 -0.49 15.99 -1.26
C LEU A 186 0.80 15.82 -2.08
N LEU A 187 1.67 14.88 -1.67
CA LEU A 187 2.91 14.59 -2.39
C LEU A 187 2.65 14.00 -3.79
N CYS A 188 1.64 13.15 -3.93
CA CYS A 188 1.24 12.61 -5.24
C CYS A 188 0.69 13.71 -6.16
N GLU A 189 -0.15 14.60 -5.65
CA GLU A 189 -0.69 15.72 -6.43
C GLU A 189 0.42 16.63 -6.94
N ALA A 190 1.34 17.02 -6.05
CA ALA A 190 2.50 17.82 -6.42
C ALA A 190 3.45 17.11 -7.40
N ALA A 191 3.45 15.76 -7.43
CA ALA A 191 4.20 14.97 -8.40
C ALA A 191 3.49 14.81 -9.77
N GLY A 192 2.34 15.47 -9.95
CA GLY A 192 1.57 15.49 -11.18
C GLY A 192 0.67 14.28 -11.37
N PHE A 193 0.24 13.60 -10.29
CA PHE A 193 -0.84 12.61 -10.37
C PHE A 193 -2.18 13.34 -10.29
N ASP A 194 -2.99 13.20 -11.35
CA ASP A 194 -4.27 13.88 -11.53
C ASP A 194 -5.47 13.02 -11.14
N VAL A 195 -5.27 11.72 -10.88
CA VAL A 195 -6.25 10.83 -10.25
C VAL A 195 -5.62 10.08 -9.08
N ILE A 196 -6.28 10.09 -7.92
CA ILE A 196 -5.89 9.33 -6.73
C ILE A 196 -7.02 8.39 -6.34
N LEU A 197 -6.76 7.08 -6.35
CA LEU A 197 -7.65 6.04 -5.86
C LEU A 197 -7.23 5.64 -4.45
N VAL A 198 -8.14 5.74 -3.48
CA VAL A 198 -7.89 5.40 -2.08
C VAL A 198 -8.70 4.16 -1.71
N GLU A 199 -8.04 3.03 -1.50
CA GLU A 199 -8.69 1.76 -1.13
C GLU A 199 -8.73 1.61 0.40
N THR A 200 -9.89 1.23 0.95
CA THR A 200 -9.96 0.70 2.32
C THR A 200 -9.66 -0.78 2.34
N VAL A 201 -8.82 -1.22 3.28
CA VAL A 201 -8.58 -2.64 3.52
C VAL A 201 -9.29 -3.04 4.81
N GLY A 202 -10.28 -3.94 4.69
CA GLY A 202 -10.92 -4.61 5.83
C GLY A 202 -12.28 -4.04 6.26
N VAL A 203 -12.75 -4.53 7.42
CA VAL A 203 -14.00 -4.13 8.11
C VAL A 203 -13.63 -3.21 9.28
N GLY A 204 -14.15 -1.97 9.32
CA GLY A 204 -13.75 -1.03 10.38
C GLY A 204 -14.44 0.35 10.35
N GLN A 205 -13.71 1.35 10.87
CA GLN A 205 -14.08 2.79 10.83
C GLN A 205 -13.24 3.55 9.79
N SER A 206 -12.47 2.84 8.96
CA SER A 206 -11.60 3.45 7.95
C SER A 206 -12.39 4.14 6.84
N GLU A 207 -13.63 3.73 6.63
CA GLU A 207 -14.58 4.28 5.66
C GLU A 207 -14.89 5.74 5.95
N ILE A 208 -15.15 6.12 7.21
CA ILE A 208 -15.38 7.52 7.60
C ILE A 208 -14.12 8.34 7.37
N ALA A 209 -12.96 7.79 7.73
CA ALA A 209 -11.68 8.47 7.52
C ALA A 209 -11.42 8.71 6.02
N VAL A 210 -11.59 7.68 5.17
CA VAL A 210 -11.43 7.81 3.72
C VAL A 210 -12.47 8.77 3.14
N ARG A 211 -13.74 8.67 3.53
CA ARG A 211 -14.79 9.59 3.04
C ARG A 211 -14.45 11.06 3.29
N SER A 212 -13.85 11.36 4.44
CA SER A 212 -13.48 12.74 4.81
C SER A 212 -12.31 13.32 4.00
N MET A 213 -11.62 12.51 3.17
CA MET A 213 -10.40 12.90 2.46
C MET A 213 -10.47 12.73 0.94
N VAL A 214 -11.60 12.25 0.42
CA VAL A 214 -11.83 12.03 -1.02
C VAL A 214 -13.02 12.86 -1.51
N ASP A 215 -13.07 13.12 -2.80
CA ASP A 215 -14.13 13.91 -3.44
C ASP A 215 -15.33 13.03 -3.79
N PHE A 216 -15.08 11.75 -4.10
CA PHE A 216 -16.09 10.75 -4.42
C PHE A 216 -15.83 9.44 -3.68
N PHE A 217 -16.86 8.82 -3.12
CA PHE A 217 -16.76 7.60 -2.34
C PHE A 217 -17.64 6.48 -2.95
N LEU A 218 -16.96 5.47 -3.49
CA LEU A 218 -17.56 4.32 -4.16
C LEU A 218 -17.64 3.13 -3.20
N LEU A 219 -18.85 2.58 -3.05
CA LEU A 219 -19.09 1.34 -2.33
C LEU A 219 -19.28 0.16 -3.30
N LEU A 220 -18.40 -0.83 -3.21
CA LEU A 220 -18.46 -2.06 -3.99
C LEU A 220 -19.21 -3.16 -3.23
N GLN A 221 -20.24 -3.70 -3.86
CA GLN A 221 -21.12 -4.75 -3.36
C GLN A 221 -21.05 -6.00 -4.23
N ILE A 222 -21.49 -7.13 -3.68
CA ILE A 222 -21.66 -8.40 -4.41
C ILE A 222 -23.05 -8.97 -4.13
N THR A 223 -23.51 -9.84 -5.01
CA THR A 223 -24.76 -10.61 -4.81
C THR A 223 -24.61 -11.60 -3.67
N GLY A 224 -25.72 -11.91 -2.99
CA GLY A 224 -25.76 -12.97 -1.98
C GLY A 224 -25.07 -12.67 -0.65
N GLY A 225 -24.59 -11.45 -0.41
CA GLY A 225 -24.00 -11.02 0.88
C GLY A 225 -25.01 -10.81 2.02
N GLY A 226 -26.12 -11.56 2.04
CA GLY A 226 -27.36 -11.28 2.79
C GLY A 226 -27.20 -10.76 4.23
N ASP A 227 -26.37 -11.41 5.06
CA ASP A 227 -26.13 -11.01 6.46
C ASP A 227 -25.10 -9.87 6.60
N GLU A 228 -24.13 -9.78 5.69
CA GLU A 228 -23.14 -8.69 5.65
C GLU A 228 -23.80 -7.36 5.20
N LEU A 229 -24.85 -7.44 4.38
CA LEU A 229 -25.69 -6.31 3.97
C LEU A 229 -26.34 -5.61 5.16
N GLN A 230 -26.77 -6.33 6.22
CA GLN A 230 -27.34 -5.68 7.41
C GLN A 230 -26.27 -4.91 8.22
N GLY A 231 -25.02 -5.37 8.23
CA GLY A 231 -23.90 -4.68 8.89
C GLY A 231 -23.43 -3.42 8.17
N ILE A 232 -23.46 -3.42 6.82
CA ILE A 232 -23.06 -2.28 5.98
C ILE A 232 -24.17 -1.21 5.93
N LYS A 233 -25.43 -1.61 6.09
CA LYS A 233 -26.63 -0.81 5.78
C LYS A 233 -26.84 0.46 6.60
N LYS A 234 -26.24 0.65 7.77
CA LYS A 234 -26.54 1.83 8.61
C LYS A 234 -25.43 2.87 8.76
N GLY A 235 -24.25 2.65 8.19
CA GLY A 235 -23.14 3.60 8.34
C GLY A 235 -22.41 3.90 7.04
N VAL A 236 -22.03 2.86 6.28
CA VAL A 236 -21.19 3.04 5.08
C VAL A 236 -22.03 3.42 3.86
N MET A 237 -23.27 2.93 3.76
CA MET A 237 -24.21 3.30 2.69
C MET A 237 -24.45 4.81 2.64
N GLU A 238 -24.61 5.46 3.80
CA GLU A 238 -24.85 6.91 3.89
C GLU A 238 -23.63 7.75 3.46
N LEU A 239 -22.44 7.17 3.45
CA LEU A 239 -21.22 7.82 3.01
C LEU A 239 -21.00 7.70 1.51
N ALA A 240 -21.68 6.74 0.85
CA ALA A 240 -21.43 6.39 -0.54
C ALA A 240 -22.10 7.37 -1.50
N ASP A 241 -21.30 7.95 -2.39
CA ASP A 241 -21.81 8.76 -3.49
C ASP A 241 -22.29 7.86 -4.65
N ALA A 242 -21.76 6.62 -4.74
CA ALA A 242 -22.31 5.57 -5.60
C ALA A 242 -22.09 4.17 -5.03
N VAL A 243 -22.99 3.26 -5.43
CA VAL A 243 -22.90 1.83 -5.14
C VAL A 243 -22.75 1.07 -6.45
N VAL A 244 -21.76 0.19 -6.53
CA VAL A 244 -21.55 -0.71 -7.68
C VAL A 244 -21.72 -2.16 -7.21
N VAL A 245 -22.63 -2.88 -7.85
CA VAL A 245 -22.78 -4.33 -7.67
C VAL A 245 -21.83 -5.03 -8.64
N ASN A 246 -20.74 -5.59 -8.11
CA ASN A 246 -19.70 -6.26 -8.88
C ASN A 246 -20.03 -7.74 -9.13
N LYS A 247 -19.20 -8.40 -9.96
CA LYS A 247 -19.34 -9.80 -10.38
C LYS A 247 -20.67 -10.07 -11.11
N ALA A 248 -21.15 -9.09 -11.87
CA ALA A 248 -22.39 -9.17 -12.65
C ALA A 248 -22.20 -9.93 -13.98
N ASP A 249 -21.47 -11.03 -13.95
CA ASP A 249 -21.11 -11.85 -15.11
C ASP A 249 -21.81 -13.23 -15.08
N GLY A 250 -21.95 -13.85 -16.25
CA GLY A 250 -22.57 -15.17 -16.40
C GLY A 250 -23.97 -15.27 -15.78
N GLU A 251 -24.18 -16.34 -15.00
CA GLU A 251 -25.43 -16.59 -14.28
C GLU A 251 -25.71 -15.57 -13.16
N ASN A 252 -24.67 -14.84 -12.72
CA ASN A 252 -24.80 -13.87 -11.64
C ASN A 252 -25.36 -12.51 -12.10
N ARG A 253 -25.57 -12.33 -13.41
CA ARG A 253 -26.11 -11.09 -13.97
C ARG A 253 -27.52 -10.77 -13.48
N ALA A 254 -28.42 -11.76 -13.46
CA ALA A 254 -29.79 -11.56 -12.98
C ALA A 254 -29.86 -11.27 -11.46
N PRO A 255 -29.17 -12.03 -10.59
CA PRO A 255 -29.04 -11.69 -9.17
C PRO A 255 -28.43 -10.30 -8.93
N ALA A 256 -27.43 -9.89 -9.72
CA ALA A 256 -26.78 -8.59 -9.58
C ALA A 256 -27.73 -7.44 -9.91
N GLU A 257 -28.55 -7.60 -10.95
CA GLU A 257 -29.56 -6.61 -11.31
C GLU A 257 -30.65 -6.49 -10.22
N SER A 258 -31.07 -7.61 -9.62
CA SER A 258 -31.98 -7.59 -8.47
C SER A 258 -31.37 -6.83 -7.30
N ALA A 259 -30.13 -7.14 -6.92
CA ALA A 259 -29.44 -6.45 -5.84
C ALA A 259 -29.27 -4.95 -6.12
N ARG A 260 -28.99 -4.57 -7.38
CA ARG A 260 -28.90 -3.17 -7.80
C ARG A 260 -30.22 -2.43 -7.57
N GLN A 261 -31.35 -3.06 -7.88
CA GLN A 261 -32.68 -2.49 -7.65
C GLN A 261 -32.96 -2.34 -6.15
N ASP A 262 -32.60 -3.32 -5.34
CA ASP A 262 -32.75 -3.25 -3.88
C ASP A 262 -31.97 -2.08 -3.27
N PHE A 263 -30.75 -1.83 -3.74
CA PHE A 263 -29.93 -0.68 -3.30
C PHE A 263 -30.43 0.66 -3.83
N ALA A 264 -31.12 0.69 -4.98
CA ALA A 264 -31.69 1.92 -5.52
C ALA A 264 -32.99 2.35 -4.81
N MET A 265 -33.66 1.40 -4.14
CA MET A 265 -34.89 1.65 -3.36
C MET A 265 -34.62 1.93 -1.87
N ALA A 266 -33.39 1.71 -1.40
CA ALA A 266 -32.95 1.93 -0.02
C ALA A 266 -32.39 3.33 0.18
#